data_AF-A0AB33CKV8-F1
#
_entry.id   AF-A0AB33CKV8-F1
#
_cell.length_a   1.000
_cell.length_b   1.000
_cell.length_c   1.000
_cell.angle_alpha   90.00
_cell.angle_beta   90.00
_cell.angle_gamma   90.00
#
_symmetry.space_group_name_H-M   'P 1'
#
loop_
_entity.id
_entity.type
_entity.pdbx_description
1 polymer ?
#
loop_
_entity_poly.entity_id
_entity_poly.type
_entity_poly.pdbx_seq_one_letter_code
_entity_poly.pdbx_strand_id
1 'polypeptide(L)'
;MGRLLGVKAVQGLLVLAVLAGCTQRASTTAEPNAPAADAAPAAAPPAEPTVVQSGPLEDVIEHAPAYMVGISYPHGLDAYPELTALIRGYAQDARAELMQAVSGLGNDKPPAPYELSLAFETVLQTPDLIVISADGSRYTGGAHGEPLVARFVWLVKEHKQLTAQALIPDPAAWEKIGREVAAQLHAAATQRVQADRVPVEEQAEQVASADRMIAEGTAAQVDNFAHFVPVLNANGQITAVRFVFPPYQVGPYSDGTQMAEVAASTLLPSVAPEYVHLFAR
;
A
#
# COMPACT_ATOMS: atom_id res chain seq x y z
N MET A 1 39.92 61.78 10.13
CA MET A 1 39.77 60.88 11.29
C MET A 1 40.02 59.47 10.78
N GLY A 2 41.04 58.69 11.14
CA GLY A 2 41.98 58.75 12.25
C GLY A 2 42.11 57.33 12.79
N ARG A 3 43.17 56.61 12.33
CA ARG A 3 43.86 55.47 13.01
C ARG A 3 43.07 54.14 13.14
N LEU A 4 43.66 52.94 13.19
CA LEU A 4 45.05 52.43 13.11
C LEU A 4 44.97 50.91 12.84
N LEU A 5 45.99 50.41 12.13
CA LEU A 5 46.69 49.10 12.13
C LEU A 5 46.29 48.06 13.22
N GLY A 6 46.47 46.74 13.04
CA GLY A 6 47.38 46.04 12.14
C GLY A 6 47.43 44.52 12.38
N VAL A 7 48.06 43.85 11.42
CA VAL A 7 48.60 42.48 11.39
C VAL A 7 49.58 42.24 12.55
N LYS A 8 49.60 41.05 13.18
CA LYS A 8 50.84 40.32 13.58
C LYS A 8 50.60 38.83 13.89
N ALA A 9 51.35 37.99 13.20
CA ALA A 9 51.73 36.63 13.58
C ALA A 9 52.97 36.66 14.49
N VAL A 10 53.08 35.72 15.44
CA VAL A 10 54.28 35.27 16.18
C VAL A 10 53.91 33.87 16.72
N GLN A 11 54.40 32.71 16.28
CA GLN A 11 55.75 32.11 16.19
C GLN A 11 56.53 31.94 17.51
N GLY A 12 56.63 30.69 17.97
CA GLY A 12 57.83 30.14 18.64
C GLY A 12 57.62 29.56 20.05
N LEU A 13 57.83 28.24 20.23
CA LEU A 13 59.15 27.72 20.63
C LEU A 13 59.24 26.18 20.49
N LEU A 14 60.33 25.76 19.85
CA LEU A 14 60.90 24.41 19.73
C LEU A 14 61.37 23.86 21.08
N VAL A 15 61.31 22.53 21.28
CA VAL A 15 62.44 21.73 21.80
C VAL A 15 62.51 20.39 21.03
N LEU A 16 63.74 20.01 20.69
CA LEU A 16 64.18 19.01 19.72
C LEU A 16 64.67 17.71 20.39
N ALA A 17 64.88 16.69 19.53
CA ALA A 17 65.84 15.57 19.61
C ALA A 17 65.24 14.20 20.04
N VAL A 18 65.61 13.03 19.50
CA VAL A 18 66.83 12.56 18.79
C VAL A 18 66.48 11.45 17.77
N LEU A 19 67.39 11.28 16.81
CA LEU A 19 67.47 10.37 15.64
C LEU A 19 67.48 8.84 15.91
N ALA A 20 66.92 8.09 14.95
CA ALA A 20 67.43 6.84 14.31
C ALA A 20 66.27 6.27 13.46
N GLY A 21 66.36 5.76 12.23
CA GLY A 21 67.42 5.46 11.30
C GLY A 21 66.83 4.49 10.25
N CYS A 22 67.22 4.66 8.99
CA CYS A 22 67.24 3.66 7.91
C CYS A 22 65.93 3.19 7.23
N THR A 23 65.94 3.48 5.92
CA THR A 23 65.15 2.91 4.83
C THR A 23 65.45 1.43 4.54
N GLN A 24 64.45 0.79 3.92
CA GLN A 24 64.52 -0.13 2.76
C GLN A 24 64.46 -1.66 2.96
N ARG A 25 63.50 -2.22 2.18
CA ARG A 25 63.41 -3.53 1.51
C ARG A 25 63.10 -4.80 2.32
N ALA A 26 61.84 -5.22 2.13
CA ALA A 26 61.38 -6.54 1.68
C ALA A 26 62.11 -7.80 2.18
N SER A 27 61.36 -8.76 2.75
CA SER A 27 60.70 -9.84 2.00
C SER A 27 60.07 -10.88 2.95
N THR A 28 58.89 -11.35 2.53
CA THR A 28 58.42 -12.75 2.55
C THR A 28 58.18 -13.52 3.86
N THR A 29 56.92 -13.98 3.94
CA THR A 29 56.45 -15.29 4.41
C THR A 29 56.02 -15.45 5.88
N ALA A 30 54.71 -15.22 6.05
CA ALA A 30 53.69 -16.09 6.64
C ALA A 30 53.96 -16.84 7.97
N GLU A 31 53.13 -16.50 8.97
CA GLU A 31 52.54 -17.46 9.92
C GLU A 31 51.04 -17.11 10.13
N PRO A 32 50.19 -18.09 10.48
CA PRO A 32 48.76 -18.08 10.17
C PRO A 32 47.92 -17.35 11.25
N ASN A 33 47.10 -16.39 10.81
CA ASN A 33 46.02 -15.85 11.64
C ASN A 33 44.87 -16.86 11.71
N ALA A 34 44.56 -17.32 12.93
CA ALA A 34 43.30 -17.97 13.23
C ALA A 34 42.14 -16.98 13.01
N PRO A 35 41.03 -17.40 12.37
CA PRO A 35 39.89 -16.51 12.13
C PRO A 35 39.14 -16.26 13.44
N ALA A 36 38.81 -14.99 13.67
CA ALA A 36 37.84 -14.58 14.67
C ALA A 36 36.47 -15.20 14.33
N ALA A 37 35.82 -15.80 15.32
CA ALA A 37 34.49 -16.37 15.16
C ALA A 37 33.45 -15.26 14.95
N ASP A 38 32.72 -15.37 13.83
CA ASP A 38 31.50 -14.60 13.56
C ASP A 38 30.46 -14.89 14.66
N ALA A 39 29.97 -13.83 15.31
CA ALA A 39 28.80 -13.92 16.16
C ALA A 39 27.56 -14.03 15.27
N ALA A 40 26.92 -15.20 15.27
CA ALA A 40 25.66 -15.42 14.56
C ALA A 40 24.53 -14.52 15.11
N PRO A 41 23.61 -14.04 14.26
CA PRO A 41 22.44 -13.29 14.72
C PRO A 41 21.55 -14.18 15.59
N ALA A 42 21.08 -13.65 16.73
CA ALA A 42 20.09 -14.31 17.55
C ALA A 42 18.79 -14.52 16.76
N ALA A 43 18.33 -15.76 16.67
CA ALA A 43 17.07 -16.11 16.06
C ALA A 43 15.91 -15.46 16.85
N ALA A 44 15.01 -14.79 16.14
CA ALA A 44 13.76 -14.30 16.72
C ALA A 44 12.93 -15.49 17.24
N PRO A 45 12.22 -15.33 18.38
CA PRO A 45 11.35 -16.39 18.90
C PRO A 45 10.25 -16.72 17.88
N PRO A 46 9.78 -17.97 17.83
CA PRO A 46 8.68 -18.36 16.94
C PRO A 46 7.45 -17.49 17.28
N ALA A 47 6.83 -16.90 16.26
CA ALA A 47 5.53 -16.28 16.42
C ALA A 47 4.56 -17.33 16.97
N GLU A 48 3.90 -17.03 18.09
CA GLU A 48 2.82 -17.85 18.62
C GLU A 48 1.73 -17.97 17.53
N PRO A 49 1.14 -19.16 17.34
CA PRO A 49 0.09 -19.32 16.33
C PRO A 49 -1.08 -18.43 16.73
N THR A 50 -1.32 -17.38 15.94
CA THR A 50 -2.53 -16.57 16.05
C THR A 50 -3.71 -17.51 15.94
N VAL A 51 -4.48 -17.64 17.02
CA VAL A 51 -5.71 -18.43 17.01
C VAL A 51 -6.62 -17.76 16.00
N VAL A 52 -6.75 -18.38 14.81
CA VAL A 52 -7.68 -17.91 13.79
C VAL A 52 -9.06 -18.06 14.42
N GLN A 53 -9.68 -16.94 14.79
CA GLN A 53 -11.02 -16.96 15.36
C GLN A 53 -11.95 -17.60 14.32
N SER A 54 -12.39 -18.81 14.60
CA SER A 54 -13.38 -19.54 13.82
C SER A 54 -14.78 -19.09 14.24
N GLY A 55 -15.64 -18.76 13.27
CA GLY A 55 -17.02 -18.36 13.54
C GLY A 55 -17.56 -17.39 12.49
N PRO A 56 -18.84 -17.01 12.60
CA PRO A 56 -19.43 -15.99 11.73
C PRO A 56 -18.74 -14.64 11.90
N LEU A 57 -18.83 -13.78 10.87
CA LEU A 57 -18.43 -12.38 11.00
C LEU A 57 -19.54 -11.65 11.74
N GLU A 58 -19.17 -10.94 12.81
CA GLU A 58 -20.08 -10.17 13.64
C GLU A 58 -19.63 -8.73 13.67
N ASP A 59 -20.59 -7.81 13.53
CA ASP A 59 -20.31 -6.38 13.59
C ASP A 59 -19.66 -6.03 14.94
N VAL A 60 -18.66 -5.15 14.88
CA VAL A 60 -17.91 -4.67 16.04
C VAL A 60 -18.27 -3.22 16.28
N ILE A 61 -18.75 -2.92 17.49
CA ILE A 61 -18.93 -1.56 17.97
C ILE A 61 -18.26 -1.47 19.33
N GLU A 62 -17.14 -0.76 19.41
CA GLU A 62 -16.42 -0.49 20.64
C GLU A 62 -16.26 1.01 20.84
N HIS A 63 -16.44 1.47 22.07
CA HIS A 63 -16.23 2.86 22.44
C HIS A 63 -15.47 2.94 23.76
N ALA A 64 -14.35 3.64 23.74
CA ALA A 64 -13.50 3.92 24.89
C ALA A 64 -13.06 5.39 24.89
N PRO A 65 -12.57 5.94 26.01
CA PRO A 65 -12.12 7.33 26.05
C PRO A 65 -10.98 7.66 25.07
N ALA A 66 -10.11 6.68 24.77
CA ALA A 66 -8.95 6.86 23.90
C ALA A 66 -9.22 6.44 22.45
N TYR A 67 -10.25 5.61 22.19
CA TYR A 67 -10.50 5.11 20.85
C TYR A 67 -11.95 4.66 20.61
N MET A 68 -12.33 4.55 19.33
CA MET A 68 -13.58 3.96 18.85
C MET A 68 -13.28 2.95 17.74
N VAL A 69 -14.05 1.86 17.69
CA VAL A 69 -14.00 0.86 16.61
C VAL A 69 -15.41 0.61 16.11
N GLY A 70 -15.62 0.80 14.81
CA GLY A 70 -16.79 0.36 14.07
C GLY A 70 -16.36 -0.54 12.91
N ILE A 71 -16.75 -1.81 12.92
CA ILE A 71 -16.53 -2.73 11.80
C ILE A 71 -17.86 -3.39 11.45
N SER A 72 -18.30 -3.30 10.20
CA SER A 72 -19.52 -3.95 9.73
C SER A 72 -19.23 -4.99 8.65
N TYR A 73 -19.94 -6.11 8.66
CA TYR A 73 -19.72 -7.23 7.74
C TYR A 73 -20.96 -7.57 6.92
N PRO A 74 -20.79 -8.09 5.68
CA PRO A 74 -21.91 -8.55 4.89
C PRO A 74 -22.47 -9.87 5.44
N HIS A 75 -23.78 -10.05 5.31
CA HIS A 75 -24.44 -11.29 5.66
C HIS A 75 -24.25 -12.37 4.57
N GLY A 76 -24.47 -13.64 4.94
CA GLY A 76 -24.54 -14.74 3.96
C GLY A 76 -23.19 -15.31 3.51
N LEU A 77 -22.11 -15.02 4.24
CA LEU A 77 -20.78 -15.57 3.97
C LEU A 77 -20.44 -16.84 4.76
N ASP A 78 -21.35 -17.32 5.61
CA ASP A 78 -21.11 -18.49 6.50
C ASP A 78 -20.78 -19.78 5.73
N ALA A 79 -21.19 -19.88 4.47
CA ALA A 79 -20.89 -21.00 3.58
C ALA A 79 -19.46 -20.98 3.01
N TYR A 80 -18.69 -19.91 3.25
CA TYR A 80 -17.36 -19.67 2.64
C TYR A 80 -16.31 -19.36 3.72
N PRO A 81 -15.98 -20.32 4.60
CA PRO A 81 -15.15 -20.07 5.79
C PRO A 81 -13.76 -19.51 5.45
N GLU A 82 -13.19 -19.87 4.30
CA GLU A 82 -11.90 -19.33 3.85
C GLU A 82 -12.00 -17.85 3.44
N LEU A 83 -13.10 -17.45 2.77
CA LEU A 83 -13.37 -16.04 2.48
C LEU A 83 -13.62 -15.25 3.77
N THR A 84 -14.39 -15.83 4.70
CA THR A 84 -14.62 -15.28 6.04
C THR A 84 -13.30 -15.04 6.77
N ALA A 85 -12.35 -15.98 6.67
CA ALA A 85 -11.04 -15.87 7.29
C ALA A 85 -10.19 -14.75 6.66
N LEU A 86 -10.22 -14.56 5.33
CA LEU A 86 -9.54 -13.45 4.65
C LEU A 86 -10.06 -12.09 5.13
N ILE A 87 -11.38 -11.93 5.16
CA ILE A 87 -12.05 -10.70 5.62
C ILE A 87 -11.69 -10.42 7.08
N ARG A 88 -11.77 -11.45 7.93
CA ARG A 88 -11.41 -11.35 9.35
C ARG A 88 -9.95 -10.96 9.54
N GLY A 89 -9.04 -11.55 8.78
CA GLY A 89 -7.61 -11.22 8.83
C GLY A 89 -7.37 -9.74 8.57
N TYR A 90 -7.93 -9.20 7.48
CA TYR A 90 -7.81 -7.79 7.16
C TYR A 90 -8.37 -6.87 8.26
N ALA A 91 -9.55 -7.20 8.81
CA ALA A 91 -10.14 -6.43 9.91
C ALA A 91 -9.29 -6.48 11.20
N GLN A 92 -8.73 -7.65 11.51
CA GLN A 92 -7.88 -7.86 12.67
C GLN A 92 -6.56 -7.10 12.54
N ASP A 93 -5.95 -7.08 11.36
CA ASP A 93 -4.72 -6.31 11.10
C ASP A 93 -4.99 -4.81 11.28
N ALA A 94 -6.04 -4.27 10.64
CA ALA A 94 -6.43 -2.86 10.80
C ALA A 94 -6.69 -2.48 12.26
N ARG A 95 -7.38 -3.35 13.02
CA ARG A 95 -7.64 -3.15 14.46
C ARG A 95 -6.35 -3.25 15.28
N ALA A 96 -5.48 -4.22 14.99
CA ALA A 96 -4.23 -4.42 15.71
C ALA A 96 -3.34 -3.19 15.59
N GLU A 97 -3.25 -2.61 14.40
CA GLU A 97 -2.44 -1.42 14.21
C GLU A 97 -3.05 -0.16 14.85
N LEU A 98 -4.39 -0.01 14.90
CA LEU A 98 -5.04 1.01 15.75
C LEU A 98 -4.63 0.81 17.22
N MET A 99 -4.68 -0.44 17.71
CA MET A 99 -4.36 -0.74 19.11
C MET A 99 -2.90 -0.54 19.46
N GLN A 100 -2.00 -0.73 18.49
CA GLN A 100 -0.61 -0.35 18.62
C GLN A 100 -0.46 1.17 18.81
N ALA A 101 -1.17 1.98 18.02
CA ALA A 101 -1.15 3.44 18.17
C ALA A 101 -1.74 3.88 19.52
N VAL A 102 -2.86 3.29 19.95
CA VAL A 102 -3.46 3.57 21.27
C VAL A 102 -2.50 3.21 22.41
N SER A 103 -1.81 2.07 22.31
CA SER A 103 -0.80 1.67 23.30
C SER A 103 0.36 2.66 23.36
N GLY A 104 0.73 3.23 22.20
CA GLY A 104 1.76 4.26 22.08
C GLY A 104 1.43 5.59 22.77
N LEU A 105 0.16 5.86 23.12
CA LEU A 105 -0.23 7.05 23.90
C LEU A 105 0.31 7.01 25.33
N GLY A 106 0.51 5.82 25.91
CA GLY A 106 0.87 5.68 27.32
C GLY A 106 -0.16 6.35 28.24
N ASN A 107 0.25 7.43 28.91
CA ASN A 107 -0.62 8.22 29.80
C ASN A 107 -1.20 9.47 29.12
N ASP A 108 -0.80 9.76 27.88
CA ASP A 108 -1.27 10.93 27.16
C ASP A 108 -2.71 10.74 26.72
N LYS A 109 -3.48 11.85 26.72
CA LYS A 109 -4.84 11.87 26.22
C LYS A 109 -4.86 12.56 24.85
N PRO A 110 -5.31 11.88 23.79
CA PRO A 110 -5.37 12.51 22.49
C PRO A 110 -6.50 13.56 22.46
N PRO A 111 -6.36 14.62 21.64
CA PRO A 111 -7.35 15.69 21.55
C PRO A 111 -8.70 15.19 21.01
N ALA A 112 -8.68 14.13 20.20
CA ALA A 112 -9.82 13.35 19.77
C ALA A 112 -9.49 11.86 19.92
N PRO A 113 -10.47 10.98 20.19
CA PRO A 113 -10.23 9.54 20.21
C PRO A 113 -9.65 9.06 18.88
N TYR A 114 -8.76 8.07 18.93
CA TYR A 114 -8.38 7.34 17.73
C TYR A 114 -9.57 6.53 17.21
N GLU A 115 -9.64 6.26 15.92
CA GLU A 115 -10.83 5.65 15.33
C GLU A 115 -10.43 4.61 14.28
N LEU A 116 -11.16 3.50 14.25
CA LEU A 116 -11.24 2.61 13.09
C LEU A 116 -12.71 2.54 12.67
N SER A 117 -13.00 2.97 11.46
CA SER A 117 -14.29 2.75 10.80
C SER A 117 -14.03 1.92 9.55
N LEU A 118 -14.57 0.71 9.48
CA LEU A 118 -14.34 -0.21 8.37
C LEU A 118 -15.63 -0.93 7.98
N ALA A 119 -16.09 -0.75 6.75
CA ALA A 119 -17.27 -1.42 6.23
C ALA A 119 -16.88 -2.46 5.18
N PHE A 120 -17.36 -3.68 5.34
CA PHE A 120 -17.31 -4.69 4.31
C PHE A 120 -18.69 -4.83 3.64
N GLU A 121 -18.73 -4.85 2.31
CA GLU A 121 -19.97 -4.95 1.54
C GLU A 121 -19.87 -5.99 0.42
N THR A 122 -20.95 -6.73 0.17
CA THR A 122 -21.05 -7.61 -1.00
C THR A 122 -21.32 -6.76 -2.24
N VAL A 123 -20.32 -6.66 -3.13
CA VAL A 123 -20.41 -5.93 -4.40
C VAL A 123 -21.08 -6.80 -5.47
N LEU A 124 -20.72 -8.08 -5.53
CA LEU A 124 -21.36 -9.05 -6.41
C LEU A 124 -21.33 -10.45 -5.79
N GLN A 125 -22.33 -11.26 -6.10
CA GLN A 125 -22.42 -12.65 -5.68
C GLN A 125 -23.11 -13.46 -6.79
N THR A 126 -22.35 -14.36 -7.40
CA THR A 126 -22.78 -15.28 -8.46
C THR A 126 -22.36 -16.71 -8.11
N PRO A 127 -22.79 -17.72 -8.88
CA PRO A 127 -22.31 -19.10 -8.68
C PRO A 127 -20.80 -19.29 -8.85
N ASP A 128 -20.12 -18.38 -9.56
CA ASP A 128 -18.69 -18.48 -9.85
C ASP A 128 -17.84 -17.51 -9.01
N LEU A 129 -18.40 -16.34 -8.64
CA LEU A 129 -17.66 -15.25 -8.01
C LEU A 129 -18.42 -14.65 -6.83
N ILE A 130 -17.69 -14.31 -5.78
CA ILE A 130 -18.15 -13.39 -4.73
C ILE A 130 -17.14 -12.26 -4.68
N VAL A 131 -17.58 -11.01 -4.67
CA VAL A 131 -16.70 -9.87 -4.47
C VAL A 131 -17.14 -9.07 -3.27
N ILE A 132 -16.23 -8.94 -2.32
CA ILE A 132 -16.41 -8.13 -1.13
C ILE A 132 -15.51 -6.89 -1.25
N SER A 133 -16.05 -5.71 -1.01
CA SER A 133 -15.24 -4.52 -0.77
C SER A 133 -14.98 -4.36 0.72
N ALA A 134 -13.85 -3.75 1.06
CA ALA A 134 -13.61 -3.14 2.35
C ALA A 134 -13.29 -1.67 2.10
N ASP A 135 -14.03 -0.77 2.72
CA ASP A 135 -13.85 0.67 2.60
C ASP A 135 -13.98 1.30 3.98
N GLY A 136 -13.06 2.20 4.32
CA GLY A 136 -12.99 2.75 5.66
C GLY A 136 -11.84 3.71 5.87
N SER A 137 -11.59 4.00 7.14
CA SER A 137 -10.42 4.77 7.53
C SER A 137 -9.98 4.42 8.95
N ARG A 138 -8.70 4.68 9.22
CA ARG A 138 -8.11 4.60 10.54
C ARG A 138 -7.51 5.96 10.91
N TYR A 139 -7.98 6.54 11.99
CA TYR A 139 -7.48 7.80 12.51
C TYR A 139 -6.66 7.56 13.77
N THR A 140 -5.38 7.95 13.74
CA THR A 140 -4.46 7.86 14.88
C THR A 140 -3.84 9.23 15.22
N GLY A 141 -4.60 10.31 14.98
CA GLY A 141 -4.12 11.69 15.09
C GLY A 141 -3.73 12.31 13.74
N GLY A 142 -3.49 13.62 13.72
CA GLY A 142 -3.20 14.38 12.51
C GLY A 142 -4.45 15.03 11.88
N ALA A 143 -4.36 15.38 10.59
CA ALA A 143 -5.38 16.17 9.89
C ALA A 143 -6.56 15.33 9.36
N HIS A 144 -6.35 14.05 9.06
CA HIS A 144 -7.37 13.14 8.54
C HIS A 144 -6.99 11.68 8.85
N GLY A 145 -7.92 10.76 8.62
CA GLY A 145 -7.66 9.32 8.71
C GLY A 145 -6.80 8.81 7.56
N GLU A 146 -6.14 7.69 7.78
CA GLU A 146 -5.57 6.86 6.74
C GLU A 146 -6.69 6.08 6.05
N PRO A 147 -6.81 6.13 4.71
CA PRO A 147 -7.84 5.41 4.01
C PRO A 147 -7.55 3.90 4.01
N LEU A 148 -8.59 3.10 4.27
CA LEU A 148 -8.56 1.65 4.15
C LEU A 148 -9.43 1.24 2.97
N VAL A 149 -8.81 0.63 1.95
CA VAL A 149 -9.50 0.18 0.73
C VAL A 149 -8.93 -1.19 0.37
N ALA A 150 -9.79 -2.19 0.28
CA ALA A 150 -9.43 -3.52 -0.21
C ALA A 150 -10.56 -4.16 -1.02
N ARG A 151 -10.21 -5.09 -1.91
CA ARG A 151 -11.16 -5.85 -2.73
C ARG A 151 -10.81 -7.33 -2.65
N PHE A 152 -11.79 -8.14 -2.30
CA PHE A 152 -11.67 -9.59 -2.19
C PHE A 152 -12.47 -10.22 -3.31
N VAL A 153 -11.81 -10.56 -4.41
CA VAL A 153 -12.44 -11.32 -5.51
C VAL A 153 -12.27 -12.79 -5.21
N TRP A 154 -13.35 -13.46 -4.83
CA TRP A 154 -13.38 -14.86 -4.41
C TRP A 154 -13.91 -15.75 -5.52
N LEU A 155 -13.16 -16.81 -5.83
CA LEU A 155 -13.55 -17.87 -6.75
C LEU A 155 -14.29 -18.94 -5.96
N VAL A 156 -15.59 -19.10 -6.23
CA VAL A 156 -16.49 -19.97 -5.44
C VAL A 156 -16.08 -21.44 -5.56
N LYS A 157 -15.79 -21.91 -6.78
CA LYS A 157 -15.48 -23.33 -7.04
C LYS A 157 -14.08 -23.71 -6.57
N GLU A 158 -13.13 -22.80 -6.68
CA GLU A 158 -11.72 -23.02 -6.35
C GLU A 158 -11.41 -22.76 -4.88
N HIS A 159 -12.36 -22.20 -4.12
CA HIS A 159 -12.18 -21.82 -2.72
C HIS A 159 -10.91 -20.99 -2.48
N LYS A 160 -10.69 -19.96 -3.33
CA LYS A 160 -9.52 -19.09 -3.21
C LYS A 160 -9.80 -17.67 -3.68
N GLN A 161 -9.00 -16.72 -3.19
CA GLN A 161 -8.97 -15.36 -3.72
C GLN A 161 -8.28 -15.34 -5.09
N LEU A 162 -8.91 -14.68 -6.07
CA LEU A 162 -8.30 -14.29 -7.33
C LEU A 162 -7.53 -12.98 -7.12
N THR A 163 -6.21 -13.05 -7.27
CA THR A 163 -5.33 -11.88 -7.21
C THR A 163 -5.06 -11.32 -8.61
N ALA A 164 -4.61 -10.07 -8.70
CA ALA A 164 -4.22 -9.45 -9.97
C ALA A 164 -3.11 -10.26 -10.67
N GLN A 165 -2.12 -10.73 -9.90
CA GLN A 165 -1.03 -11.57 -10.40
C GLN A 165 -1.50 -12.94 -10.89
N ALA A 166 -2.50 -13.54 -10.26
CA ALA A 166 -3.09 -14.78 -10.74
C ALA A 166 -3.91 -14.55 -12.02
N LEU A 167 -4.68 -13.46 -12.08
CA LEU A 167 -5.51 -13.13 -13.24
C LEU A 167 -4.66 -12.84 -14.48
N ILE A 168 -3.58 -12.07 -14.33
CA ILE A 168 -2.70 -11.61 -15.42
C ILE A 168 -1.25 -11.95 -15.02
N PRO A 169 -0.75 -13.13 -15.41
CA PRO A 169 0.55 -13.61 -14.96
C PRO A 169 1.72 -12.95 -15.68
N ASP A 170 1.53 -12.49 -16.93
CA ASP A 170 2.58 -11.87 -17.72
C ASP A 170 2.85 -10.43 -17.26
N PRO A 171 4.05 -10.12 -16.72
CA PRO A 171 4.37 -8.77 -16.28
C PRO A 171 4.34 -7.74 -17.41
N ALA A 172 4.58 -8.14 -18.67
CA ALA A 172 4.57 -7.22 -19.80
C ALA A 172 3.15 -6.69 -20.11
N ALA A 173 2.10 -7.42 -19.73
CA ALA A 173 0.72 -7.01 -19.94
C ALA A 173 0.34 -5.74 -19.15
N TRP A 174 0.96 -5.53 -17.99
CA TRP A 174 0.69 -4.38 -17.11
C TRP A 174 1.08 -3.05 -17.73
N GLU A 175 2.00 -3.03 -18.70
CA GLU A 175 2.36 -1.80 -19.42
C GLU A 175 1.19 -1.27 -20.25
N LYS A 176 0.48 -2.16 -20.95
CA LYS A 176 -0.70 -1.79 -21.75
C LYS A 176 -1.87 -1.39 -20.85
N ILE A 177 -2.11 -2.17 -19.80
CA ILE A 177 -3.19 -1.94 -18.82
C ILE A 177 -2.99 -0.59 -18.11
N GLY A 178 -1.77 -0.35 -17.60
CA GLY A 178 -1.44 0.89 -16.90
C GLY A 178 -1.60 2.12 -17.76
N ARG A 179 -1.21 2.07 -19.05
CA ARG A 179 -1.47 3.18 -19.98
C ARG A 179 -2.95 3.46 -20.19
N GLU A 180 -3.77 2.42 -20.38
CA GLU A 180 -5.21 2.59 -20.59
C GLU A 180 -5.89 3.19 -19.35
N VAL A 181 -5.51 2.71 -18.16
CA VAL A 181 -5.95 3.24 -16.87
C VAL A 181 -5.50 4.70 -16.69
N ALA A 182 -4.22 5.01 -16.93
CA ALA A 182 -3.68 6.36 -16.78
C ALA A 182 -4.42 7.37 -17.66
N ALA A 183 -4.73 7.00 -18.90
CA ALA A 183 -5.48 7.86 -19.82
C ALA A 183 -6.90 8.18 -19.30
N GLN A 184 -7.58 7.19 -18.71
CA GLN A 184 -8.90 7.39 -18.10
C GLN A 184 -8.81 8.29 -16.87
N LEU A 185 -7.82 8.06 -16.00
CA LEU A 185 -7.63 8.87 -14.80
C LEU A 185 -7.25 10.32 -15.12
N HIS A 186 -6.42 10.55 -16.15
CA HIS A 186 -6.10 11.88 -16.66
C HIS A 186 -7.36 12.60 -17.17
N ALA A 187 -8.21 11.90 -17.93
CA ALA A 187 -9.48 12.45 -18.40
C ALA A 187 -10.40 12.79 -17.23
N ALA A 188 -10.48 11.94 -16.20
CA ALA A 188 -11.25 12.18 -14.99
C ALA A 188 -10.72 13.39 -14.19
N ALA A 189 -9.39 13.52 -14.05
CA ALA A 189 -8.76 14.68 -13.39
C ALA A 189 -9.08 15.98 -14.14
N THR A 190 -9.01 15.97 -15.47
CA THR A 190 -9.38 17.12 -16.32
C THR A 190 -10.86 17.49 -16.14
N GLN A 191 -11.75 16.50 -16.07
CA GLN A 191 -13.17 16.76 -15.82
C GLN A 191 -13.41 17.32 -14.42
N ARG A 192 -12.66 16.86 -13.40
CA ARG A 192 -12.77 17.36 -12.02
C ARG A 192 -12.40 18.83 -11.92
N VAL A 193 -11.25 19.25 -12.44
CA VAL A 193 -10.84 20.67 -12.35
C VAL A 193 -11.84 21.60 -13.05
N GLN A 194 -12.52 21.12 -14.10
CA GLN A 194 -13.60 21.85 -14.76
C GLN A 194 -14.88 21.89 -13.91
N ALA A 195 -15.28 20.76 -13.32
CA ALA A 195 -16.45 20.66 -12.47
C ALA A 195 -16.31 21.51 -11.19
N ASP A 196 -15.12 21.52 -10.61
CA ASP A 196 -14.77 22.29 -9.41
C ASP A 196 -14.56 23.78 -9.71
N ARG A 197 -14.65 24.19 -10.98
CA ARG A 197 -14.50 25.57 -11.46
C ARG A 197 -13.15 26.18 -11.05
N VAL A 198 -12.10 25.37 -11.07
CA VAL A 198 -10.72 25.85 -10.91
C VAL A 198 -10.46 26.91 -11.99
N PRO A 199 -9.84 28.06 -11.65
CA PRO A 199 -9.47 29.09 -12.62
C PRO A 199 -8.72 28.48 -13.81
N VAL A 200 -9.05 28.89 -15.03
CA VAL A 200 -8.53 28.26 -16.26
C VAL A 200 -6.99 28.30 -16.30
N GLU A 201 -6.41 29.37 -15.76
CA GLU A 201 -4.98 29.58 -15.59
C GLU A 201 -4.31 28.56 -14.64
N GLU A 202 -5.05 27.97 -13.70
CA GLU A 202 -4.57 26.99 -12.71
C GLU A 202 -4.86 25.54 -13.12
N GLN A 203 -5.84 25.30 -14.00
CA GLN A 203 -6.27 23.94 -14.39
C GLN A 203 -5.11 23.09 -14.93
N ALA A 204 -4.28 23.68 -15.79
CA ALA A 204 -3.16 22.94 -16.40
C ALA A 204 -2.13 22.47 -15.35
N GLU A 205 -1.86 23.29 -14.34
CA GLU A 205 -0.95 22.94 -13.25
C GLU A 205 -1.53 21.86 -12.35
N GLN A 206 -2.82 21.94 -12.01
CA GLN A 206 -3.48 20.92 -11.21
C GLN A 206 -3.54 19.57 -11.92
N VAL A 207 -3.89 19.54 -13.21
CA VAL A 207 -3.87 18.32 -14.02
C VAL A 207 -2.46 17.76 -14.13
N ALA A 208 -1.45 18.60 -14.38
CA ALA A 208 -0.06 18.15 -14.42
C ALA A 208 0.43 17.58 -13.07
N SER A 209 -0.10 18.09 -11.95
CA SER A 209 0.18 17.52 -10.63
C SER A 209 -0.48 16.17 -10.44
N ALA A 210 -1.73 16.00 -10.88
CA ALA A 210 -2.41 14.71 -10.87
C ALA A 210 -1.67 13.69 -11.75
N ASP A 211 -1.20 14.09 -12.94
CA ASP A 211 -0.49 13.22 -13.88
C ASP A 211 0.76 12.57 -13.29
N ARG A 212 1.47 13.24 -12.37
CA ARG A 212 2.61 12.64 -11.68
C ARG A 212 2.19 11.47 -10.79
N MET A 213 1.16 11.66 -9.97
CA MET A 213 0.64 10.60 -9.09
C MET A 213 0.01 9.47 -9.92
N ILE A 214 -0.73 9.81 -10.98
CA ILE A 214 -1.28 8.83 -11.92
C ILE A 214 -0.15 7.99 -12.51
N ALA A 215 0.91 8.61 -13.03
CA ALA A 215 2.02 7.87 -13.63
C ALA A 215 2.69 6.88 -12.67
N GLU A 216 2.88 7.26 -11.41
CA GLU A 216 3.42 6.39 -10.36
C GLU A 216 2.45 5.27 -9.99
N GLY A 217 1.21 5.63 -9.66
CA GLY A 217 0.16 4.71 -9.22
C GLY A 217 -0.36 3.77 -10.31
N THR A 218 -0.04 4.02 -11.59
CA THR A 218 -0.37 3.16 -12.74
C THR A 218 0.88 2.60 -13.44
N ALA A 219 2.06 2.72 -12.83
CA ALA A 219 3.26 2.06 -13.36
C ALA A 219 3.01 0.55 -13.52
N ALA A 220 3.72 -0.08 -14.46
CA ALA A 220 3.55 -1.49 -14.84
C ALA A 220 4.03 -2.49 -13.75
N GLN A 221 3.43 -2.38 -12.56
CA GLN A 221 3.67 -3.20 -11.39
C GLN A 221 2.33 -3.78 -10.96
N VAL A 222 2.27 -5.09 -10.75
CA VAL A 222 1.01 -5.76 -10.42
C VAL A 222 0.35 -5.22 -9.14
N ASP A 223 1.16 -4.82 -8.15
CA ASP A 223 0.67 -4.31 -6.86
C ASP A 223 -0.12 -3.00 -7.01
N ASN A 224 0.18 -2.19 -8.02
CA ASN A 224 -0.61 -1.00 -8.34
C ASN A 224 -2.06 -1.34 -8.75
N PHE A 225 -2.32 -2.59 -9.13
CA PHE A 225 -3.62 -3.07 -9.61
C PHE A 225 -4.22 -4.13 -8.68
N ALA A 226 -3.73 -4.24 -7.44
CA ALA A 226 -4.16 -5.25 -6.47
C ALA A 226 -5.65 -5.19 -6.13
N HIS A 227 -6.26 -4.00 -6.21
CA HIS A 227 -7.67 -3.78 -5.92
C HIS A 227 -8.47 -3.68 -7.21
N PHE A 228 -9.29 -4.69 -7.48
CA PHE A 228 -10.14 -4.71 -8.67
C PHE A 228 -11.49 -5.37 -8.41
N VAL A 229 -12.46 -5.03 -9.25
CA VAL A 229 -13.82 -5.55 -9.25
C VAL A 229 -14.18 -5.95 -10.69
N PRO A 230 -14.54 -7.22 -10.96
CA PRO A 230 -15.08 -7.63 -12.24
C PRO A 230 -16.43 -6.94 -12.53
N VAL A 231 -16.59 -6.43 -13.74
CA VAL A 231 -17.84 -5.89 -14.28
C VAL A 231 -18.49 -6.97 -15.11
N LEU A 232 -19.72 -7.37 -14.77
CA LEU A 232 -20.40 -8.50 -15.38
C LEU A 232 -21.49 -8.08 -16.37
N ASN A 233 -21.71 -8.88 -17.41
CA ASN A 233 -22.93 -8.82 -18.21
C ASN A 233 -24.09 -9.58 -17.54
N ALA A 234 -25.27 -9.56 -18.16
CA ALA A 234 -26.47 -10.26 -17.68
C ALA A 234 -26.31 -11.80 -17.57
N ASN A 235 -25.33 -12.39 -18.26
CA ASN A 235 -25.03 -13.81 -18.19
C ASN A 235 -24.01 -14.15 -17.08
N GLY A 236 -23.57 -13.15 -16.30
CA GLY A 236 -22.57 -13.33 -15.24
C GLY A 236 -21.12 -13.38 -15.75
N GLN A 237 -20.88 -13.07 -17.03
CA GLN A 237 -19.53 -13.08 -17.59
C GLN A 237 -18.88 -11.70 -17.50
N ILE A 238 -17.57 -11.67 -17.24
CA ILE A 238 -16.77 -10.45 -17.11
C ILE A 238 -16.65 -9.74 -18.47
N THR A 239 -17.14 -8.51 -18.55
CA THR A 239 -17.01 -7.62 -19.72
C THR A 239 -15.93 -6.56 -19.55
N ALA A 240 -15.56 -6.25 -18.30
CA ALA A 240 -14.44 -5.37 -17.96
C ALA A 240 -13.93 -5.70 -16.55
N VAL A 241 -12.73 -5.23 -16.23
CA VAL A 241 -12.22 -5.21 -14.86
C VAL A 241 -12.07 -3.75 -14.44
N ARG A 242 -12.72 -3.37 -13.34
CA ARG A 242 -12.59 -2.05 -12.71
C ARG A 242 -11.48 -2.09 -11.69
N PHE A 243 -10.39 -1.38 -11.93
CA PHE A 243 -9.34 -1.14 -10.95
C PHE A 243 -9.76 0.00 -10.01
N VAL A 244 -9.45 -0.15 -8.73
CA VAL A 244 -9.82 0.77 -7.65
C VAL A 244 -8.55 1.27 -6.98
N PHE A 245 -8.39 2.59 -6.93
CA PHE A 245 -7.20 3.24 -6.43
C PHE A 245 -7.54 4.00 -5.14
N PRO A 246 -6.98 3.63 -3.98
CA PRO A 246 -7.18 4.36 -2.75
C PRO A 246 -6.67 5.81 -2.88
N PRO A 247 -7.13 6.73 -2.02
CA PRO A 247 -6.57 8.07 -1.96
C PRO A 247 -5.04 8.01 -1.78
N TYR A 248 -4.33 8.99 -2.35
CA TYR A 248 -2.87 9.08 -2.48
C TYR A 248 -2.21 8.16 -3.50
N GLN A 249 -2.89 7.15 -4.05
CA GLN A 249 -2.25 6.32 -5.08
C GLN A 249 -2.18 7.03 -6.43
N VAL A 250 -3.28 7.63 -6.89
CA VAL A 250 -3.39 8.28 -8.21
C VAL A 250 -3.94 9.72 -8.15
N GLY A 251 -4.02 10.28 -6.94
CA GLY A 251 -4.52 11.63 -6.67
C GLY A 251 -4.47 11.94 -5.17
N PRO A 252 -4.59 13.23 -4.77
CA PRO A 252 -4.60 13.62 -3.37
C PRO A 252 -5.79 13.03 -2.58
N TYR A 253 -5.73 13.12 -1.25
CA TYR A 253 -6.81 12.66 -0.36
C TYR A 253 -8.18 13.23 -0.72
N SER A 254 -8.22 14.51 -1.12
CA SER A 254 -9.45 15.23 -1.48
C SER A 254 -10.19 14.62 -2.67
N ASP A 255 -9.48 13.89 -3.54
CA ASP A 255 -10.10 13.25 -4.68
C ASP A 255 -10.88 11.99 -4.27
N GLY A 256 -10.58 11.43 -3.09
CA GLY A 256 -11.10 10.16 -2.64
C GLY A 256 -10.63 9.00 -3.53
N THR A 257 -11.31 7.86 -3.40
CA THR A 257 -11.04 6.66 -4.20
C THR A 257 -11.32 6.90 -5.68
N GLN A 258 -10.33 6.62 -6.54
CA GLN A 258 -10.48 6.71 -7.99
C GLN A 258 -10.69 5.33 -8.61
N MET A 259 -11.28 5.27 -9.80
CA MET A 259 -11.52 4.01 -10.51
C MET A 259 -11.29 4.17 -12.02
N ALA A 260 -10.89 3.09 -12.66
CA ALA A 260 -10.77 3.00 -14.12
C ALA A 260 -11.12 1.58 -14.59
N GLU A 261 -11.69 1.44 -15.77
CA GLU A 261 -12.15 0.14 -16.29
C GLU A 261 -11.35 -0.28 -17.53
N VAL A 262 -10.88 -1.53 -17.56
CA VAL A 262 -10.23 -2.11 -18.73
C VAL A 262 -11.13 -3.20 -19.29
N ALA A 263 -11.46 -3.09 -20.57
CA ALA A 263 -12.39 -4.01 -21.22
C ALA A 263 -11.83 -5.44 -21.31
N ALA A 264 -12.73 -6.43 -21.28
CA ALA A 264 -12.40 -7.84 -21.47
C ALA A 264 -11.61 -8.08 -22.76
N SER A 265 -11.94 -7.40 -23.86
CA SER A 265 -11.22 -7.50 -25.13
C SER A 265 -9.75 -7.06 -25.04
N THR A 266 -9.42 -6.11 -24.16
CA THR A 266 -8.04 -5.70 -23.87
C THR A 266 -7.33 -6.74 -23.01
N LEU A 267 -8.01 -7.29 -22.00
CA LEU A 267 -7.44 -8.18 -20.99
C LEU A 267 -7.26 -9.61 -21.46
N LEU A 268 -8.24 -10.16 -22.17
CA LEU A 268 -8.33 -11.57 -22.59
C LEU A 268 -7.02 -12.16 -23.16
N PRO A 269 -6.25 -11.45 -24.01
CA PRO A 269 -4.98 -11.97 -24.52
C PRO A 269 -3.92 -12.26 -23.43
N SER A 270 -4.04 -11.63 -22.26
CA SER A 270 -3.10 -11.72 -21.14
C SER A 270 -3.69 -12.42 -19.91
N VAL A 271 -4.98 -12.78 -19.94
CA VAL A 271 -5.65 -13.50 -18.85
C VAL A 271 -5.12 -14.92 -18.76
N ALA A 272 -4.83 -15.40 -17.55
CA ALA A 272 -4.39 -16.79 -17.34
C ALA A 272 -5.42 -17.79 -17.91
N PRO A 273 -4.99 -18.84 -18.65
CA PRO A 273 -5.89 -19.74 -19.36
C PRO A 273 -7.02 -20.31 -18.51
N GLU A 274 -6.75 -20.58 -17.23
CA GLU A 274 -7.73 -21.11 -16.28
C GLU A 274 -8.88 -20.14 -16.00
N TYR A 275 -8.72 -18.82 -16.16
CA TYR A 275 -9.74 -17.82 -15.84
C TYR A 275 -10.46 -17.27 -17.08
N VAL A 276 -10.03 -17.61 -18.29
CA VAL A 276 -10.65 -17.14 -19.54
C VAL A 276 -12.14 -17.49 -19.62
N HIS A 277 -12.57 -18.59 -18.99
CA HIS A 277 -13.97 -19.01 -18.97
C HIS A 277 -14.90 -18.03 -18.22
N LEU A 278 -14.36 -17.17 -17.36
CA LEU A 278 -15.12 -16.14 -16.63
C LEU A 278 -15.49 -14.95 -17.52
N PHE A 279 -14.80 -14.75 -18.63
CA PHE A 279 -14.94 -13.55 -19.47
C PHE A 279 -15.95 -13.73 -20.60
N ALA A 280 -16.62 -12.63 -20.95
CA ALA A 280 -17.42 -12.53 -22.17
C ALA A 280 -16.48 -12.50 -23.38
N ARG A 281 -16.85 -13.20 -24.45
CA ARG A 281 -16.09 -13.29 -25.71
C ARG A 281 -16.76 -12.50 -26.81
#